data_AF-A0A8J6NET0-F1
#
_entry.id   AF-A0A8J6NET0-F1
#
_cell.length_a   1.000
_cell.length_b   1.000
_cell.length_c   1.000
_cell.angle_alpha   90.00
_cell.angle_beta   90.00
_cell.angle_gamma   90.00
#
_symmetry.space_group_name_H-M   'P 1'
#
loop_
_entity.id
_entity.type
_entity.pdbx_description
1 polymer ?
#
loop_
_entity_poly.entity_id
_entity_poly.type
_entity_poly.pdbx_seq_one_letter_code
_entity_poly.pdbx_strand_id
1 'polypeptide(L)'
;MDPNTIISIAMTLAGAALMLFSIITGMRLSREMPFIIQNKWKVLLGIMAVFFCGHLTFAGLLLAGFPFPQILIGSSIFLGGLFALLVIILSRITTRKMEERQNRLQRTHRVLKNKAIMLSKEIVDRKKSEEELRKTSDLFLKDLFEIMDEVLANRDQYTFDHAFHVAEISKLIGKEMGLSEEEQQSLELGCLVHDIGKTAIPDDVLLKPTRFDYKEKDIIKYHPLIGAKLIARHIQDDRITDVILNHHERLDGSGYPLGLKGKDIDPFSRIVAVADTYEALVSRRPYKKPISHKKALAIIQDEMEKGRLDSDVVSAFRNIAKSIKVPQGKKVTAGFMEHVEMFRNRTFFKEPLTEFYNYRYLLFLDDAKVLHKNTLPYDLVLIRFPQIGKVQRNIGYTVADQVLDELGQNILDLTENLGSKREQYDSSIMIFRKGIDYLIYAEHDENDHIPSLRKNIGILLRQVRKDWRLHSRVNTLHFEAGVSIEKALHQLFRATSESQNETKKAAASIQEKG
;
A
#
# COMPACT_ATOMS: atom_id res chain seq x y z
N MET A 1 14.98 -80.28 -83.19
CA MET A 1 15.35 -78.88 -82.84
C MET A 1 16.75 -78.90 -82.27
N ASP A 2 17.60 -77.94 -82.65
CA ASP A 2 18.93 -77.77 -82.06
C ASP A 2 18.81 -77.39 -80.56
N PRO A 3 19.74 -77.82 -79.68
CA PRO A 3 19.73 -77.48 -78.26
C PRO A 3 19.62 -75.98 -77.96
N ASN A 4 20.23 -75.11 -78.78
CA ASN A 4 20.15 -73.66 -78.56
C ASN A 4 18.75 -73.11 -78.84
N THR A 5 18.04 -73.68 -79.82
CA THR A 5 16.63 -73.38 -80.07
C THR A 5 15.75 -73.76 -78.88
N ILE A 6 15.98 -74.92 -78.28
CA ILE A 6 15.22 -75.39 -77.10
C ILE A 6 15.47 -74.46 -75.91
N ILE A 7 16.72 -74.09 -75.65
CA ILE A 7 17.09 -73.15 -74.57
C ILE A 7 16.48 -71.77 -74.82
N SER A 8 16.54 -71.26 -76.05
CA SER A 8 15.96 -69.97 -76.41
C SER A 8 14.44 -69.94 -76.25
N ILE A 9 13.74 -71.00 -76.65
CA ILE A 9 12.28 -71.13 -76.45
C ILE A 9 11.96 -71.16 -74.95
N ALA A 10 12.68 -71.96 -74.17
CA ALA A 10 12.49 -72.04 -72.72
C ALA A 10 12.72 -70.69 -72.03
N MET A 11 13.79 -69.97 -72.38
CA MET A 11 14.09 -68.63 -71.84
C MET A 11 13.05 -67.59 -72.25
N THR A 12 12.57 -67.64 -73.49
CA THR A 12 11.52 -66.72 -73.99
C THR A 12 10.19 -66.96 -73.30
N LEU A 13 9.78 -68.22 -73.12
CA LEU A 13 8.58 -68.59 -72.39
C LEU A 13 8.68 -68.23 -70.90
N ALA A 14 9.85 -68.45 -70.27
CA ALA A 14 10.10 -68.04 -68.90
C ALA A 14 10.05 -66.51 -68.74
N GLY A 15 10.66 -65.76 -69.66
CA GLY A 15 10.59 -64.29 -69.70
C GLY A 15 9.16 -63.77 -69.91
N ALA A 16 8.40 -64.40 -70.80
CA ALA A 16 6.99 -64.09 -71.02
C ALA A 16 6.15 -64.37 -69.76
N ALA A 17 6.36 -65.50 -69.09
CA ALA A 17 5.67 -65.84 -67.83
C ALA A 17 6.00 -64.84 -66.72
N LEU A 18 7.27 -64.45 -66.57
CA LEU A 18 7.71 -63.42 -65.63
C LEU A 18 7.08 -62.06 -65.94
N MET A 19 7.00 -61.68 -67.20
CA MET A 19 6.40 -60.42 -67.62
C MET A 19 4.88 -60.42 -67.41
N LEU A 20 4.18 -61.52 -67.71
CA LEU A 20 2.76 -61.68 -67.41
C LEU A 20 2.48 -61.58 -65.90
N PHE A 21 3.26 -62.29 -65.09
CA PHE A 21 3.17 -62.23 -63.64
C PHE A 21 3.43 -60.81 -63.12
N SER A 22 4.40 -60.11 -63.72
CA SER A 22 4.72 -58.72 -63.44
C SER A 22 3.57 -57.78 -63.80
N ILE A 23 2.95 -57.93 -64.98
CA ILE A 23 1.78 -57.13 -65.38
C ILE A 23 0.61 -57.33 -64.42
N ILE A 24 0.28 -58.58 -64.09
CA ILE A 24 -0.82 -58.91 -63.16
C ILE A 24 -0.55 -58.33 -61.78
N THR A 25 0.67 -58.47 -61.27
CA THR A 25 1.07 -57.96 -59.95
C THR A 25 1.11 -56.43 -59.92
N GLY A 26 1.64 -55.80 -60.97
CA GLY A 26 1.68 -54.36 -61.11
C GLY A 26 0.29 -53.74 -61.27
N MET A 27 -0.64 -54.40 -61.96
CA MET A 27 -2.04 -53.98 -62.05
C MET A 27 -2.75 -53.99 -60.68
N ARG A 28 -2.46 -55.00 -59.85
CA ARG A 28 -2.97 -55.03 -58.47
C ARG A 28 -2.37 -53.89 -57.65
N LEU A 29 -1.05 -53.72 -57.73
CA LEU A 29 -0.33 -52.67 -57.00
C LEU A 29 -0.77 -51.26 -57.43
N SER A 30 -1.06 -51.04 -58.72
CA SER A 30 -1.48 -49.72 -59.20
C SER A 30 -2.84 -49.29 -58.63
N ARG A 31 -3.71 -50.23 -58.26
CA ARG A 31 -4.99 -49.92 -57.60
C ARG A 31 -4.80 -49.46 -56.16
N GLU A 32 -3.73 -49.91 -55.51
CA GLU A 32 -3.35 -49.55 -54.14
C GLU A 32 -2.53 -48.24 -54.08
N MET A 33 -2.07 -47.72 -55.23
CA MET A 33 -1.22 -46.53 -55.27
C MET A 33 -2.00 -45.21 -55.26
N PRO A 34 -1.39 -44.12 -54.74
CA PRO A 34 -1.99 -42.79 -54.77
C PRO A 34 -2.29 -42.32 -56.20
N PHE A 35 -3.43 -41.66 -56.40
CA PHE A 35 -3.93 -41.21 -57.71
C PHE A 35 -2.88 -40.46 -58.57
N ILE A 36 -2.05 -39.65 -57.93
CA ILE A 36 -0.97 -38.85 -58.56
C ILE A 36 0.05 -39.74 -59.31
N ILE A 37 0.27 -40.97 -58.83
CA ILE A 37 1.25 -41.90 -59.41
C ILE A 37 0.55 -42.99 -60.25
N GLN A 38 -0.75 -43.23 -60.05
CA GLN A 38 -1.52 -44.25 -60.78
C GLN A 38 -1.44 -44.08 -62.30
N ASN A 39 -1.52 -42.85 -62.81
CA ASN A 39 -1.47 -42.61 -64.26
C ASN A 39 -0.11 -42.99 -64.86
N LYS A 40 1.00 -42.68 -64.17
CA LYS A 40 2.34 -43.08 -64.60
C LYS A 40 2.51 -44.61 -64.57
N TRP A 41 1.88 -45.28 -63.61
CA TRP A 41 1.88 -46.75 -63.52
C TRP A 41 1.04 -47.44 -64.59
N LYS A 42 -0.11 -46.87 -64.96
CA LYS A 42 -0.92 -47.37 -66.08
C LYS A 42 -0.15 -47.33 -67.40
N VAL A 43 0.61 -46.25 -67.63
CA VAL A 43 1.50 -46.14 -68.80
C VAL A 43 2.58 -47.21 -68.76
N LEU A 44 3.25 -47.40 -67.62
CA LEU A 44 4.28 -48.45 -67.48
C LEU A 44 3.71 -49.86 -67.72
N LEU A 45 2.53 -50.17 -67.18
CA LEU A 45 1.84 -51.44 -67.40
C LEU A 45 1.45 -51.65 -68.87
N GLY A 46 1.00 -50.58 -69.55
CA GLY A 46 0.72 -50.61 -70.98
C GLY A 46 1.98 -50.93 -71.80
N ILE A 47 3.11 -50.29 -71.48
CA ILE A 47 4.41 -50.57 -72.11
C ILE A 47 4.80 -52.04 -71.88
N MET A 48 4.66 -52.55 -70.66
CA MET A 48 4.96 -53.97 -70.35
C MET A 48 4.05 -54.94 -71.12
N ALA A 49 2.77 -54.61 -71.31
CA ALA A 49 1.85 -55.43 -72.08
C ALA A 49 2.25 -55.51 -73.57
N VAL A 50 2.75 -54.40 -74.14
CA VAL A 50 3.31 -54.39 -75.51
C VAL A 50 4.54 -55.31 -75.60
N PHE A 51 5.46 -55.23 -74.64
CA PHE A 51 6.62 -56.13 -74.60
C PHE A 51 6.22 -57.61 -74.43
N PHE A 52 5.21 -57.92 -73.61
CA PHE A 52 4.71 -59.28 -73.43
C PHE A 52 4.11 -59.84 -74.73
N CYS A 53 3.33 -59.02 -75.45
CA CYS A 53 2.80 -59.39 -76.76
C CYS A 53 3.96 -59.68 -77.74
N GLY A 54 4.98 -58.82 -77.76
CA GLY A 54 6.20 -59.04 -78.54
C GLY A 54 6.93 -60.34 -78.18
N HIS A 55 7.00 -60.71 -76.89
CA HIS A 55 7.59 -61.98 -76.45
C HIS A 55 6.80 -63.20 -76.95
N LEU A 56 5.47 -63.15 -76.93
CA LEU A 56 4.62 -64.22 -77.47
C LEU A 56 4.78 -64.37 -78.98
N THR A 57 4.81 -63.24 -79.71
CA THR A 57 5.06 -63.24 -81.16
C THR A 57 6.42 -63.83 -81.47
N PHE A 58 7.45 -63.48 -80.69
CA PHE A 58 8.81 -64.00 -80.88
C PHE A 58 8.91 -65.50 -80.54
N ALA A 59 8.26 -65.96 -79.49
CA ALA A 59 8.15 -67.38 -79.18
C ALA A 59 7.49 -68.17 -80.33
N GLY A 60 6.45 -67.61 -80.95
CA GLY A 60 5.82 -68.17 -82.14
C GLY A 60 6.76 -68.24 -83.34
N LEU A 61 7.56 -67.20 -83.58
CA LEU A 61 8.57 -67.19 -84.66
C LEU A 61 9.68 -68.23 -84.44
N LEU A 62 10.13 -68.40 -83.20
CA LEU A 62 11.10 -69.45 -82.84
C LEU A 62 10.52 -70.87 -83.08
N LEU A 63 9.26 -71.09 -82.72
CA LEU A 63 8.56 -72.37 -82.99
C LEU A 63 8.37 -72.62 -84.49
N ALA A 64 8.21 -71.57 -85.29
CA ALA A 64 8.11 -71.63 -86.75
C ALA A 64 9.46 -71.78 -87.48
N GLY A 65 10.58 -71.85 -86.74
CA GLY A 65 11.90 -72.15 -87.31
C GLY A 65 12.60 -70.97 -87.99
N PHE A 66 12.25 -69.72 -87.65
CA PHE A 66 12.88 -68.53 -88.25
C PHE A 66 14.36 -68.37 -87.83
N PRO A 67 15.28 -68.02 -88.76
CA PRO A 67 16.71 -67.94 -88.48
C PRO A 67 17.10 -66.58 -87.88
N PHE A 68 17.17 -66.50 -86.56
CA PHE A 68 17.69 -65.35 -85.81
C PHE A 68 18.79 -65.81 -84.84
N PRO A 69 19.64 -64.92 -84.30
CA PRO A 69 20.52 -65.24 -83.18
C PRO A 69 19.70 -65.52 -81.90
N GLN A 70 19.24 -66.78 -81.78
CA GLN A 70 18.18 -67.18 -80.83
C GLN A 70 18.57 -66.94 -79.36
N ILE A 71 19.81 -67.24 -78.97
CA ILE A 71 20.29 -67.09 -77.58
C ILE A 71 20.34 -65.62 -77.13
N LEU A 72 20.79 -64.70 -77.98
CA LEU A 72 20.99 -63.29 -77.60
C LEU A 72 19.65 -62.58 -77.34
N ILE A 73 18.63 -62.93 -78.14
CA ILE A 73 17.30 -62.37 -78.02
C ILE A 73 16.56 -63.01 -76.83
N GLY A 74 16.60 -64.35 -76.69
CA GLY A 74 15.99 -65.05 -75.56
C GLY A 74 16.53 -64.61 -74.19
N SER A 75 17.84 -64.34 -74.09
CA SER A 75 18.47 -63.79 -72.88
C SER A 75 18.08 -62.34 -72.58
N SER A 76 18.00 -61.48 -73.59
CA SER A 76 17.54 -60.09 -73.44
C SER A 76 16.08 -60.01 -72.98
N ILE A 77 15.23 -60.88 -73.52
CA ILE A 77 13.82 -61.03 -73.14
C ILE A 77 13.68 -61.49 -71.68
N PHE A 78 14.43 -62.52 -71.30
CA PHE A 78 14.45 -63.01 -69.92
C PHE A 78 14.92 -61.92 -68.94
N LEU A 79 15.95 -61.16 -69.29
CA LEU A 79 16.48 -60.06 -68.47
C LEU A 79 15.46 -58.91 -68.34
N GLY A 80 14.72 -58.61 -69.40
CA GLY A 80 13.61 -57.63 -69.38
C GLY A 80 12.46 -58.07 -68.45
N GLY A 81 12.08 -59.35 -68.47
CA GLY A 81 11.10 -59.92 -67.56
C GLY A 81 11.55 -59.89 -66.09
N LEU A 82 12.84 -60.17 -65.83
CA LEU A 82 13.44 -60.08 -64.49
C LEU A 82 13.50 -58.64 -63.98
N PHE A 83 13.88 -57.68 -64.83
CA PHE A 83 13.92 -56.25 -64.50
C PHE A 83 12.52 -55.72 -64.16
N ALA A 84 11.52 -56.08 -64.96
CA ALA A 84 10.11 -55.77 -64.70
C ALA A 84 9.64 -56.26 -63.32
N LEU A 85 9.97 -57.52 -62.98
CA LEU A 85 9.65 -58.09 -61.67
C LEU A 85 10.33 -57.33 -60.53
N LEU A 86 11.61 -56.99 -60.71
CA LEU A 86 12.41 -56.27 -59.72
C LEU A 86 11.86 -54.86 -59.45
N VAL A 87 11.47 -54.14 -60.50
CA VAL A 87 10.83 -52.80 -60.38
C VAL A 87 9.54 -52.86 -59.57
N ILE A 88 8.70 -53.89 -59.78
CA ILE A 88 7.45 -54.06 -59.03
C ILE A 88 7.72 -54.41 -57.57
N ILE A 89 8.67 -55.30 -57.30
CA ILE A 89 9.05 -55.67 -55.93
C ILE A 89 9.58 -54.45 -55.17
N LEU A 90 10.52 -53.70 -55.76
CA LEU A 90 11.06 -52.47 -55.18
C LEU A 90 9.95 -51.43 -54.95
N SER A 91 9.06 -51.24 -55.94
CA SER A 91 7.92 -50.34 -55.80
C SER A 91 7.04 -50.74 -54.61
N ARG A 92 6.72 -52.03 -54.46
CA ARG A 92 5.89 -52.53 -53.35
C ARG A 92 6.54 -52.31 -51.98
N ILE A 93 7.86 -52.46 -51.90
CA ILE A 93 8.62 -52.18 -50.66
C ILE A 93 8.57 -50.68 -50.35
N THR A 94 8.77 -49.81 -51.36
CA THR A 94 8.75 -48.36 -51.17
C THR A 94 7.37 -47.83 -50.79
N THR A 95 6.30 -48.32 -51.42
CA THR A 95 4.92 -47.90 -51.08
C THR A 95 4.55 -48.31 -49.67
N ARG A 96 4.87 -49.55 -49.24
CA ARG A 96 4.67 -49.98 -47.86
C ARG A 96 5.42 -49.12 -46.85
N LYS A 97 6.71 -48.83 -47.09
CA LYS A 97 7.51 -47.96 -46.22
C LYS A 97 6.94 -46.54 -46.13
N MET A 98 6.43 -46.00 -47.24
CA MET A 98 5.79 -44.68 -47.29
C MET A 98 4.48 -44.67 -46.48
N GLU A 99 3.65 -45.69 -46.65
CA GLU A 99 2.38 -45.83 -45.92
C GLU A 99 2.62 -45.95 -44.40
N GLU A 100 3.59 -46.76 -43.97
CA GLU A 100 3.97 -46.85 -42.56
C GLU A 100 4.49 -45.51 -42.00
N ARG A 101 5.29 -44.76 -42.79
CA ARG A 101 5.77 -43.42 -42.39
C ARG A 101 4.60 -42.45 -42.27
N GLN A 102 3.67 -42.45 -43.21
CA GLN A 102 2.50 -41.59 -43.19
C GLN A 102 1.58 -41.91 -42.00
N ASN A 103 1.36 -43.20 -41.71
CA ASN A 103 0.61 -43.66 -40.53
C ASN A 103 1.30 -43.26 -39.22
N ARG A 104 2.64 -43.38 -39.14
CA ARG A 104 3.43 -42.90 -37.99
C ARG A 104 3.27 -41.39 -37.81
N LEU A 105 3.43 -40.61 -38.88
CA LEU A 105 3.27 -39.16 -38.86
C LEU A 105 1.87 -38.75 -38.39
N GLN A 106 0.81 -39.35 -38.94
CA GLN A 106 -0.56 -39.06 -38.53
C GLN A 106 -0.81 -39.40 -37.05
N ARG A 107 -0.28 -40.52 -36.55
CA ARG A 107 -0.34 -40.86 -35.12
C ARG A 107 0.38 -39.83 -34.27
N THR A 108 1.61 -39.46 -34.62
CA THR A 108 2.37 -38.44 -33.88
C THR A 108 1.68 -37.08 -33.90
N HIS A 109 1.14 -36.66 -35.05
CA HIS A 109 0.40 -35.41 -35.17
C HIS A 109 -0.85 -35.41 -34.30
N ARG A 110 -1.60 -36.52 -34.26
CA ARG A 110 -2.78 -36.66 -33.38
C ARG A 110 -2.41 -36.58 -31.90
N VAL A 111 -1.33 -37.25 -31.49
CA VAL A 111 -0.82 -37.20 -30.11
C VAL A 111 -0.37 -35.78 -29.74
N LEU A 112 0.41 -35.12 -30.61
CA LEU A 112 0.87 -33.75 -30.39
C LEU A 112 -0.30 -32.75 -30.34
N LYS A 113 -1.28 -32.90 -31.24
CA LYS A 113 -2.49 -32.06 -31.24
C LYS A 113 -3.28 -32.22 -29.94
N ASN A 114 -3.49 -33.45 -29.48
CA ASN A 114 -4.17 -33.70 -28.20
C ASN A 114 -3.38 -33.14 -27.01
N LYS A 115 -2.05 -33.29 -27.01
CA LYS A 115 -1.19 -32.74 -25.96
C LYS A 115 -1.21 -31.21 -25.95
N ALA A 116 -1.20 -30.56 -27.13
CA ALA A 116 -1.34 -29.11 -27.25
C ALA A 116 -2.68 -28.61 -26.73
N ILE A 117 -3.78 -29.32 -27.02
CA ILE A 117 -5.11 -28.99 -26.48
C ILE A 117 -5.12 -29.10 -24.94
N MET A 118 -4.56 -30.18 -24.38
CA MET A 118 -4.47 -30.33 -22.92
C MET A 118 -3.64 -29.22 -22.27
N LEU A 119 -2.45 -28.93 -22.80
CA LEU A 119 -1.59 -27.84 -22.32
C LEU A 119 -2.29 -26.48 -22.40
N SER A 120 -3.00 -26.20 -23.51
CA SER A 120 -3.73 -24.94 -23.65
C SER A 120 -4.83 -24.80 -22.58
N LYS A 121 -5.52 -25.90 -22.27
CA LYS A 121 -6.53 -25.93 -21.21
C LYS A 121 -5.88 -25.71 -19.84
N GLU A 122 -4.79 -26.39 -19.53
CA GLU A 122 -4.06 -26.25 -18.26
C GLU A 122 -3.54 -24.82 -18.04
N ILE A 123 -3.04 -24.15 -19.08
CA ILE A 123 -2.62 -22.75 -19.01
C ILE A 123 -3.81 -21.82 -18.69
N VAL A 124 -4.96 -22.05 -19.32
CA VAL A 124 -6.17 -21.25 -19.06
C VAL A 124 -6.67 -21.46 -17.64
N ASP A 125 -6.73 -22.73 -17.18
CA ASP A 125 -7.16 -23.08 -15.83
C ASP A 125 -6.21 -22.48 -14.78
N ARG A 126 -4.89 -22.52 -15.03
CA ARG A 126 -3.88 -21.92 -14.14
C ARG A 126 -3.99 -20.40 -14.08
N LYS A 127 -4.14 -19.72 -15.22
CA LYS A 127 -4.37 -18.26 -15.25
C LYS A 127 -5.62 -17.87 -14.46
N LYS A 128 -6.69 -18.66 -14.58
CA LYS A 128 -7.92 -18.44 -13.82
C LYS A 128 -7.68 -18.60 -12.32
N SER A 129 -6.98 -19.64 -11.89
CA SER A 129 -6.65 -19.84 -10.47
C SER A 129 -5.73 -18.75 -9.91
N GLU A 130 -4.78 -18.26 -10.71
CA GLU A 130 -3.88 -17.16 -10.32
C GLU A 130 -4.67 -15.85 -10.14
N GLU A 131 -5.64 -15.58 -11.02
CA GLU A 131 -6.53 -14.42 -10.92
C GLU A 131 -7.48 -14.51 -9.72
N GLU A 132 -8.04 -15.69 -9.43
CA GLU A 132 -8.86 -15.92 -8.24
C GLU A 132 -8.04 -15.73 -6.95
N LEU A 133 -6.83 -16.30 -6.91
CA LEU A 133 -5.91 -16.12 -5.77
C LEU A 133 -5.56 -14.65 -5.56
N ARG A 134 -5.28 -13.90 -6.64
CA ARG A 134 -4.99 -12.47 -6.59
C ARG A 134 -6.16 -11.70 -5.99
N LYS A 135 -7.38 -11.92 -6.48
CA LYS A 135 -8.60 -11.28 -5.94
C LYS A 135 -8.82 -11.59 -4.47
N THR A 136 -8.61 -12.83 -4.04
CA THR A 136 -8.72 -13.19 -2.61
C THR A 136 -7.64 -12.51 -1.77
N SER A 137 -6.40 -12.41 -2.28
CA SER A 137 -5.31 -11.70 -1.62
C SER A 137 -5.61 -10.20 -1.49
N ASP A 138 -6.13 -9.57 -2.55
CA ASP A 138 -6.48 -8.15 -2.56
C ASP A 138 -7.60 -7.85 -1.55
N LEU A 139 -8.61 -8.72 -1.46
CA LEU A 139 -9.67 -8.64 -0.45
C LEU A 139 -9.11 -8.76 0.97
N PHE A 140 -8.23 -9.74 1.21
CA PHE A 140 -7.61 -9.92 2.53
C PHE A 140 -6.74 -8.72 2.93
N LEU A 141 -5.97 -8.14 1.98
CA LEU A 141 -5.19 -6.93 2.23
C LEU A 141 -6.09 -5.75 2.57
N LYS A 142 -7.20 -5.59 1.86
CA LYS A 142 -8.19 -4.55 2.16
C LYS A 142 -8.78 -4.72 3.56
N ASP A 143 -9.23 -5.92 3.93
CA ASP A 143 -9.76 -6.21 5.27
C ASP A 143 -8.72 -5.92 6.35
N LEU A 144 -7.46 -6.28 6.13
CA LEU A 144 -6.36 -5.98 7.05
C LEU A 144 -6.15 -4.46 7.22
N PHE A 145 -6.22 -3.71 6.13
CA PHE A 145 -6.08 -2.26 6.15
C PHE A 145 -7.25 -1.58 6.87
N GLU A 146 -8.47 -2.04 6.67
CA GLU A 146 -9.64 -1.58 7.42
C GLU A 146 -9.49 -1.85 8.92
N ILE A 147 -8.97 -3.03 9.31
CA ILE A 147 -8.67 -3.34 10.72
C ILE A 147 -7.58 -2.42 11.28
N MET A 148 -6.51 -2.16 10.52
CA MET A 148 -5.42 -1.28 10.95
C MET A 148 -5.91 0.15 11.17
N ASP A 149 -6.79 0.62 10.31
CA ASP A 149 -7.41 1.94 10.46
C ASP A 149 -8.41 1.97 11.63
N GLU A 150 -9.16 0.89 11.88
CA GLU A 150 -10.01 0.76 13.09
C GLU A 150 -9.16 0.81 14.38
N VAL A 151 -7.98 0.19 14.39
CA VAL A 151 -7.04 0.28 15.51
C VAL A 151 -6.56 1.72 15.70
N LEU A 152 -6.24 2.43 14.61
CA LEU A 152 -5.87 3.84 14.69
C LEU A 152 -7.04 4.69 15.19
N ALA A 153 -8.26 4.42 14.73
CA ALA A 153 -9.47 5.14 15.11
C ALA A 153 -9.80 5.00 16.59
N ASN A 154 -9.46 3.87 17.19
CA ASN A 154 -9.55 3.70 18.63
C ASN A 154 -8.60 4.64 19.40
N ARG A 155 -7.50 5.12 18.79
CA ARG A 155 -6.59 6.12 19.37
C ARG A 155 -6.88 7.55 18.91
N ASP A 156 -7.36 7.73 17.70
CA ASP A 156 -7.70 9.02 17.08
C ASP A 156 -9.10 8.86 16.46
N GLN A 157 -10.17 9.19 17.21
CA GLN A 157 -11.57 8.93 16.82
C GLN A 157 -11.93 9.45 15.41
N TYR A 158 -11.12 10.35 14.86
CA TYR A 158 -11.33 10.96 13.56
C TYR A 158 -10.89 10.10 12.38
N THR A 159 -10.23 8.93 12.54
CA THR A 159 -9.59 8.27 11.39
C THR A 159 -10.45 7.24 10.65
N PHE A 160 -11.33 6.45 11.30
CA PHE A 160 -12.01 5.35 10.58
C PHE A 160 -12.93 5.82 9.45
N ASP A 161 -13.89 6.69 9.78
CA ASP A 161 -14.78 7.27 8.77
C ASP A 161 -13.97 8.14 7.78
N HIS A 162 -12.94 8.83 8.26
CA HIS A 162 -12.11 9.72 7.46
C HIS A 162 -11.35 8.99 6.36
N ALA A 163 -10.54 7.98 6.70
CA ALA A 163 -9.71 7.27 5.74
C ALA A 163 -10.57 6.57 4.68
N PHE A 164 -11.72 6.02 5.08
CA PHE A 164 -12.70 5.46 4.15
C PHE A 164 -13.27 6.52 3.20
N HIS A 165 -13.67 7.70 3.70
CA HIS A 165 -14.19 8.78 2.84
C HIS A 165 -13.11 9.32 1.90
N VAL A 166 -11.88 9.49 2.39
CA VAL A 166 -10.73 9.90 1.56
C VAL A 166 -10.48 8.86 0.46
N ALA A 167 -10.55 7.57 0.77
CA ALA A 167 -10.40 6.50 -0.20
C ALA A 167 -11.51 6.51 -1.27
N GLU A 168 -12.78 6.68 -0.86
CA GLU A 168 -13.92 6.76 -1.77
C GLU A 168 -13.80 7.95 -2.72
N ILE A 169 -13.51 9.14 -2.17
CA ILE A 169 -13.35 10.37 -2.95
C ILE A 169 -12.16 10.23 -3.90
N SER A 170 -11.01 9.76 -3.42
CA SER A 170 -9.80 9.58 -4.24
C SER A 170 -10.03 8.61 -5.38
N LYS A 171 -10.73 7.50 -5.13
CA LYS A 171 -11.09 6.53 -6.17
C LYS A 171 -11.99 7.14 -7.24
N LEU A 172 -12.98 7.95 -6.85
CA LEU A 172 -13.85 8.66 -7.80
C LEU A 172 -13.07 9.69 -8.64
N ILE A 173 -12.15 10.44 -8.03
CA ILE A 173 -11.27 11.38 -8.74
C ILE A 173 -10.39 10.60 -9.72
N GLY A 174 -9.73 9.54 -9.26
CA GLY A 174 -8.86 8.70 -10.08
C GLY A 174 -9.59 8.10 -11.27
N LYS A 175 -10.83 7.64 -11.08
CA LYS A 175 -11.68 7.14 -12.16
C LYS A 175 -12.02 8.23 -13.19
N GLU A 176 -12.38 9.43 -12.75
CA GLU A 176 -12.63 10.59 -13.64
C GLU A 176 -11.36 10.96 -14.44
N MET A 177 -10.19 10.81 -13.83
CA MET A 177 -8.89 11.05 -14.46
C MET A 177 -8.40 9.88 -15.34
N GLY A 178 -9.16 8.79 -15.43
CA GLY A 178 -8.86 7.65 -16.31
C GLY A 178 -7.86 6.62 -15.76
N LEU A 179 -7.65 6.57 -14.44
CA LEU A 179 -6.84 5.51 -13.81
C LEU A 179 -7.44 4.12 -14.09
N SER A 180 -6.58 3.14 -14.33
CA SER A 180 -6.96 1.73 -14.46
C SER A 180 -7.54 1.17 -13.15
N GLU A 181 -8.20 0.01 -13.21
CA GLU A 181 -8.75 -0.63 -12.00
C GLU A 181 -7.65 -0.96 -10.98
N GLU A 182 -6.47 -1.38 -11.43
CA GLU A 182 -5.32 -1.68 -10.57
C GLU A 182 -4.79 -0.40 -9.89
N GLU A 183 -4.65 0.70 -10.63
CA GLU A 183 -4.22 1.98 -10.08
C GLU A 183 -5.24 2.53 -9.07
N GLN A 184 -6.54 2.38 -9.34
CA GLN A 184 -7.60 2.73 -8.40
C GLN A 184 -7.54 1.90 -7.12
N GLN A 185 -7.18 0.61 -7.21
CA GLN A 185 -7.01 -0.26 -6.04
C GLN A 185 -5.82 0.19 -5.18
N SER A 186 -4.66 0.44 -5.79
CA SER A 186 -3.49 0.94 -5.05
C SER A 186 -3.75 2.31 -4.41
N LEU A 187 -4.48 3.20 -5.11
CA LEU A 187 -4.89 4.49 -4.56
C LEU A 187 -5.84 4.33 -3.35
N GLU A 188 -6.85 3.45 -3.47
CA GLU A 188 -7.79 3.14 -2.38
C GLU A 188 -7.05 2.58 -1.16
N LEU A 189 -6.18 1.58 -1.36
CA LEU A 189 -5.37 0.99 -0.30
C LEU A 189 -4.45 2.01 0.36
N GLY A 190 -3.75 2.84 -0.43
CA GLY A 190 -2.91 3.93 0.09
C GLY A 190 -3.69 4.93 0.95
N CYS A 191 -4.93 5.28 0.54
CA CYS A 191 -5.80 6.15 1.33
C CYS A 191 -6.23 5.52 2.66
N LEU A 192 -6.53 4.22 2.70
CA LEU A 192 -6.96 3.56 3.95
C LEU A 192 -5.88 3.58 5.03
N VAL A 193 -4.59 3.63 4.66
CA VAL A 193 -3.47 3.59 5.61
C VAL A 193 -2.60 4.84 5.59
N HIS A 194 -3.00 5.91 4.90
CA HIS A 194 -2.18 7.13 4.77
C HIS A 194 -1.77 7.73 6.12
N ASP A 195 -2.64 7.57 7.13
CA ASP A 195 -2.47 8.11 8.47
C ASP A 195 -1.89 7.09 9.47
N ILE A 196 -1.52 5.87 9.05
CA ILE A 196 -1.10 4.78 9.96
C ILE A 196 0.08 5.14 10.87
N GLY A 197 0.95 6.06 10.43
CA GLY A 197 2.08 6.54 11.22
C GLY A 197 1.67 7.31 12.48
N LYS A 198 0.41 7.77 12.59
CA LYS A 198 -0.14 8.37 13.81
C LYS A 198 -0.08 7.42 15.01
N THR A 199 0.01 6.11 14.77
CA THR A 199 0.26 5.10 15.81
C THR A 199 1.57 5.30 16.58
N ALA A 200 2.54 6.03 16.04
CA ALA A 200 3.78 6.36 16.74
C ALA A 200 3.78 7.76 17.39
N ILE A 201 2.71 8.53 17.20
CA ILE A 201 2.59 9.88 17.77
C ILE A 201 2.14 9.77 19.24
N PRO A 202 2.77 10.50 20.17
CA PRO A 202 2.36 10.52 21.57
C PRO A 202 0.93 11.03 21.76
N ASP A 203 0.17 10.45 22.70
CA ASP A 203 -1.21 10.85 22.99
C ASP A 203 -1.32 12.32 23.41
N ASP A 204 -0.35 12.85 24.17
CA ASP A 204 -0.26 14.28 24.55
C ASP A 204 -0.29 15.24 23.34
N VAL A 205 0.15 14.77 22.17
CA VAL A 205 0.10 15.51 20.92
C VAL A 205 -1.14 15.09 20.12
N LEU A 206 -1.33 13.79 19.88
CA LEU A 206 -2.41 13.28 19.03
C LEU A 206 -3.81 13.69 19.52
N LEU A 207 -4.05 13.62 20.82
CA LEU A 207 -5.36 13.87 21.44
C LEU A 207 -5.58 15.33 21.85
N LYS A 208 -4.67 16.24 21.50
CA LYS A 208 -4.75 17.62 21.97
C LYS A 208 -6.02 18.33 21.44
N PRO A 209 -6.89 18.86 22.33
CA PRO A 209 -8.12 19.53 21.93
C PRO A 209 -7.90 20.99 21.53
N THR A 210 -6.69 21.52 21.66
CA THR A 210 -6.29 22.88 21.29
C THR A 210 -5.29 22.90 20.14
N ARG A 211 -4.92 24.11 19.68
CA ARG A 211 -3.97 24.26 18.58
C ARG A 211 -2.58 23.73 18.96
N PHE A 212 -1.91 23.13 17.97
CA PHE A 212 -0.52 22.74 18.10
C PHE A 212 0.43 23.94 18.14
N ASP A 213 1.36 23.90 19.08
CA ASP A 213 2.54 24.75 19.08
C ASP A 213 3.55 24.32 17.99
N TYR A 214 4.66 25.05 17.85
CA TYR A 214 5.65 24.75 16.81
C TYR A 214 6.28 23.34 16.97
N LYS A 215 6.60 22.92 18.20
CA LYS A 215 7.22 21.62 18.46
C LYS A 215 6.25 20.47 18.25
N GLU A 216 5.01 20.64 18.66
CA GLU A 216 3.93 19.67 18.47
C GLU A 216 3.61 19.52 16.97
N LYS A 217 3.63 20.61 16.20
CA LYS A 217 3.55 20.56 14.73
C LYS A 217 4.70 19.78 14.13
N ASP A 218 5.92 19.94 14.61
CA ASP A 218 7.04 19.15 14.12
C ASP A 218 6.87 17.67 14.43
N ILE A 219 6.34 17.32 15.61
CA ILE A 219 6.07 15.92 15.99
C ILE A 219 5.01 15.30 15.07
N ILE A 220 3.85 15.95 14.89
CA ILE A 220 2.75 15.37 14.09
C ILE A 220 3.18 15.18 12.62
N LYS A 221 4.05 16.04 12.08
CA LYS A 221 4.57 15.94 10.70
C LYS A 221 5.43 14.71 10.42
N TYR A 222 5.83 13.95 11.44
CA TYR A 222 6.58 12.70 11.23
C TYR A 222 5.70 11.51 10.84
N HIS A 223 4.38 11.57 11.03
CA HIS A 223 3.52 10.42 10.74
C HIS A 223 3.61 9.90 9.29
N PRO A 224 3.76 10.72 8.22
CA PRO A 224 3.89 10.22 6.86
C PRO A 224 5.17 9.38 6.70
N LEU A 225 6.29 9.87 7.24
CA LEU A 225 7.59 9.16 7.23
C LEU A 225 7.51 7.83 7.99
N ILE A 226 6.88 7.83 9.16
CA ILE A 226 6.75 6.63 9.98
C ILE A 226 5.84 5.61 9.30
N GLY A 227 4.70 6.06 8.76
CA GLY A 227 3.74 5.21 8.05
C GLY A 227 4.35 4.58 6.81
N ALA A 228 5.02 5.38 5.97
CA ALA A 228 5.69 4.89 4.77
C ALA A 228 6.76 3.85 5.11
N LYS A 229 7.58 4.11 6.14
CA LYS A 229 8.61 3.16 6.60
C LYS A 229 8.01 1.86 7.16
N LEU A 230 6.83 1.93 7.78
CA LEU A 230 6.12 0.75 8.29
C LEU A 230 5.61 -0.12 7.13
N ILE A 231 4.93 0.50 6.16
CA ILE A 231 4.27 -0.20 5.05
C ILE A 231 5.28 -0.75 4.04
N ALA A 232 6.33 0.01 3.69
CA ALA A 232 7.36 -0.40 2.73
C ALA A 232 8.09 -1.71 3.09
N ARG A 233 8.04 -2.13 4.36
CA ARG A 233 8.65 -3.39 4.82
C ARG A 233 7.83 -4.63 4.44
N HIS A 234 6.55 -4.45 4.18
CA HIS A 234 5.59 -5.54 4.04
C HIS A 234 4.87 -5.53 2.69
N ILE A 235 4.79 -4.38 2.04
CA ILE A 235 4.06 -4.19 0.78
C ILE A 235 5.00 -3.62 -0.27
N GLN A 236 5.08 -4.31 -1.41
CA GLN A 236 5.93 -3.95 -2.54
C GLN A 236 5.10 -3.23 -3.61
N ASP A 237 4.46 -2.13 -3.21
CA ASP A 237 3.78 -1.20 -4.11
C ASP A 237 4.16 0.23 -3.73
N ASP A 238 5.02 0.83 -4.54
CA ASP A 238 5.52 2.19 -4.31
C ASP A 238 4.38 3.22 -4.36
N ARG A 239 3.31 2.97 -5.13
CA ARG A 239 2.14 3.87 -5.22
C ARG A 239 1.45 4.04 -3.86
N ILE A 240 1.33 2.94 -3.11
CA ILE A 240 0.76 2.95 -1.75
C ILE A 240 1.69 3.71 -0.80
N THR A 241 2.98 3.42 -0.89
CA THR A 241 4.01 3.98 0.00
C THR A 241 4.18 5.48 -0.21
N ASP A 242 4.13 5.92 -1.46
CA ASP A 242 4.22 7.33 -1.87
C ASP A 242 3.00 8.12 -1.39
N VAL A 243 1.78 7.57 -1.51
CA VAL A 243 0.57 8.17 -0.92
C VAL A 243 0.75 8.42 0.57
N ILE A 244 1.22 7.42 1.31
CA ILE A 244 1.43 7.56 2.75
C ILE A 244 2.50 8.62 3.04
N LEU A 245 3.58 8.69 2.26
CA LEU A 245 4.67 9.63 2.48
C LEU A 245 4.31 11.07 2.12
N ASN A 246 3.58 11.27 1.01
CA ASN A 246 3.48 12.56 0.32
C ASN A 246 2.06 13.18 0.35
N HIS A 247 1.05 12.56 0.97
CA HIS A 247 -0.33 13.12 0.99
C HIS A 247 -0.44 14.53 1.60
N HIS A 248 0.52 14.93 2.42
CA HIS A 248 0.64 16.29 2.98
C HIS A 248 1.60 17.22 2.22
N GLU A 249 2.20 16.76 1.13
CA GLU A 249 2.96 17.61 0.24
C GLU A 249 2.03 18.57 -0.53
N ARG A 250 2.57 19.70 -0.94
CA ARG A 250 1.86 20.76 -1.67
C ARG A 250 2.72 21.20 -2.84
N LEU A 251 2.10 21.51 -3.98
CA LEU A 251 2.85 21.76 -5.22
C LEU A 251 3.82 22.96 -5.13
N ASP A 252 3.55 23.92 -4.25
CA ASP A 252 4.42 25.08 -3.96
C ASP A 252 5.63 24.74 -3.06
N GLY A 253 5.68 23.53 -2.49
CA GLY A 253 6.69 23.07 -1.54
C GLY A 253 6.49 23.54 -0.10
N SER A 254 5.32 24.08 0.22
CA SER A 254 4.94 24.44 1.59
C SER A 254 4.53 23.22 2.44
N GLY A 255 4.38 22.07 1.79
CA GLY A 255 4.00 20.80 2.39
C GLY A 255 5.11 20.13 3.21
N TYR A 256 4.83 18.91 3.65
CA TYR A 256 5.72 18.09 4.45
C TYR A 256 5.49 16.61 4.11
N PRO A 257 6.44 15.69 4.42
CA PRO A 257 7.66 15.87 5.22
C PRO A 257 8.93 16.30 4.46
N LEU A 258 8.95 16.21 3.14
CA LEU A 258 10.13 16.44 2.30
C LEU A 258 10.14 17.82 1.64
N GLY A 259 8.98 18.49 1.54
CA GLY A 259 8.86 19.80 0.88
C GLY A 259 8.98 19.70 -0.64
N LEU A 260 8.43 18.63 -1.22
CA LEU A 260 8.46 18.33 -2.65
C LEU A 260 7.68 19.39 -3.44
N LYS A 261 8.03 19.58 -4.71
CA LYS A 261 7.41 20.61 -5.57
C LYS A 261 6.92 20.04 -6.88
N GLY A 262 5.77 20.55 -7.33
CA GLY A 262 5.24 20.28 -8.67
C GLY A 262 5.28 18.79 -9.05
N LYS A 263 6.17 18.47 -10.00
CA LYS A 263 6.28 17.12 -10.59
C LYS A 263 6.94 16.08 -9.68
N ASP A 264 7.61 16.49 -8.61
CA ASP A 264 8.27 15.58 -7.68
C ASP A 264 7.26 14.87 -6.75
N ILE A 265 6.03 15.39 -6.66
CA ILE A 265 4.93 14.74 -5.94
C ILE A 265 4.26 13.75 -6.90
N ASP A 266 4.15 12.49 -6.52
CA ASP A 266 3.52 11.46 -7.34
C ASP A 266 2.02 11.78 -7.61
N PRO A 267 1.46 11.31 -8.74
CA PRO A 267 0.08 11.65 -9.10
C PRO A 267 -0.97 11.21 -8.06
N PHE A 268 -0.72 10.12 -7.34
CA PHE A 268 -1.69 9.54 -6.42
C PHE A 268 -1.78 10.42 -5.17
N SER A 269 -0.65 10.85 -4.62
CA SER A 269 -0.60 11.80 -3.50
C SER A 269 -1.25 13.13 -3.80
N ARG A 270 -1.19 13.61 -5.05
CA ARG A 270 -1.92 14.84 -5.45
C ARG A 270 -3.43 14.64 -5.42
N ILE A 271 -3.91 13.45 -5.80
CA ILE A 271 -5.33 13.08 -5.68
C ILE A 271 -5.73 13.05 -4.20
N VAL A 272 -4.95 12.34 -3.37
CA VAL A 272 -5.22 12.21 -1.94
C VAL A 272 -5.19 13.56 -1.23
N ALA A 273 -4.25 14.45 -1.57
CA ALA A 273 -4.16 15.79 -1.00
C ALA A 273 -5.46 16.60 -1.17
N VAL A 274 -6.13 16.48 -2.32
CA VAL A 274 -7.42 17.15 -2.57
C VAL A 274 -8.55 16.47 -1.79
N ALA A 275 -8.60 15.14 -1.81
CA ALA A 275 -9.61 14.35 -1.11
C ALA A 275 -9.56 14.55 0.42
N ASP A 276 -8.38 14.43 1.02
CA ASP A 276 -8.10 14.67 2.44
C ASP A 276 -8.46 16.11 2.84
N THR A 277 -8.04 17.11 2.05
CA THR A 277 -8.38 18.51 2.30
C THR A 277 -9.90 18.70 2.31
N TYR A 278 -10.63 18.12 1.35
CA TYR A 278 -12.08 18.24 1.32
C TYR A 278 -12.74 17.58 2.53
N GLU A 279 -12.36 16.33 2.85
CA GLU A 279 -12.89 15.57 3.98
C GLU A 279 -12.68 16.37 5.29
N ALA A 280 -11.45 16.85 5.52
CA ALA A 280 -11.09 17.63 6.70
C ALA A 280 -11.87 18.95 6.87
N LEU A 281 -12.44 19.48 5.78
CA LEU A 281 -13.28 20.67 5.81
C LEU A 281 -14.74 20.33 6.14
N VAL A 282 -15.29 19.27 5.57
CA VAL A 282 -16.73 18.94 5.67
C VAL A 282 -17.06 18.02 6.85
N SER A 283 -16.06 17.40 7.47
CA SER A 283 -16.22 16.51 8.61
C SER A 283 -16.10 17.23 9.96
N ARG A 284 -16.72 16.66 10.99
CA ARG A 284 -16.68 17.20 12.36
C ARG A 284 -15.37 16.81 13.03
N ARG A 285 -14.64 17.80 13.57
CA ARG A 285 -13.42 17.63 14.37
C ARG A 285 -13.62 18.22 15.78
N PRO A 286 -12.84 17.86 16.82
CA PRO A 286 -13.13 18.31 18.19
C PRO A 286 -12.98 19.82 18.34
N TYR A 287 -12.01 20.39 17.62
CA TYR A 287 -11.68 21.81 17.59
C TYR A 287 -12.36 22.57 16.44
N LYS A 288 -13.13 21.91 15.55
CA LYS A 288 -13.69 22.56 14.35
C LYS A 288 -15.03 21.96 13.92
N LYS A 289 -16.04 22.83 13.80
CA LYS A 289 -17.32 22.49 13.20
C LYS A 289 -17.17 22.27 11.69
N PRO A 290 -17.89 21.30 11.11
CA PRO A 290 -17.89 21.08 9.67
C PRO A 290 -18.38 22.34 8.94
N ILE A 291 -17.79 22.64 7.78
CA ILE A 291 -18.24 23.72 6.92
C ILE A 291 -19.09 23.18 5.77
N SER A 292 -19.93 24.04 5.19
CA SER A 292 -20.80 23.63 4.08
C SER A 292 -19.98 23.23 2.84
N HIS A 293 -20.52 22.29 2.07
CA HIS A 293 -19.93 21.83 0.80
C HIS A 293 -19.52 23.00 -0.12
N LYS A 294 -20.40 24.00 -0.28
CA LYS A 294 -20.10 25.21 -1.07
C LYS A 294 -18.87 25.96 -0.56
N LYS A 295 -18.71 26.08 0.76
CA LYS A 295 -17.55 26.76 1.36
C LYS A 295 -16.29 25.92 1.25
N ALA A 296 -16.39 24.60 1.37
CA ALA A 296 -15.27 23.69 1.18
C ALA A 296 -14.73 23.76 -0.27
N LEU A 297 -15.61 23.75 -1.27
CA LEU A 297 -15.22 23.94 -2.67
C LEU A 297 -14.51 25.28 -2.91
N ALA A 298 -14.98 26.36 -2.28
CA ALA A 298 -14.33 27.67 -2.41
C ALA A 298 -12.92 27.69 -1.80
N ILE A 299 -12.70 26.98 -0.68
CA ILE A 299 -11.37 26.86 -0.07
C ILE A 299 -10.43 26.01 -0.95
N ILE A 300 -10.91 24.89 -1.50
CA ILE A 300 -10.11 24.05 -2.40
C ILE A 300 -9.71 24.84 -3.65
N GLN A 301 -10.63 25.64 -4.20
CA GLN A 301 -10.36 26.54 -5.31
C GLN A 301 -9.28 27.57 -4.97
N ASP A 302 -9.35 28.20 -3.79
CA ASP A 302 -8.34 29.15 -3.31
C ASP A 302 -6.97 28.50 -3.08
N GLU A 303 -6.91 27.28 -2.54
CA GLU A 303 -5.65 26.53 -2.38
C GLU A 303 -5.05 26.12 -3.74
N MET A 304 -5.88 25.81 -4.73
CA MET A 304 -5.45 25.58 -6.11
C MET A 304 -4.88 26.85 -6.75
N GLU A 305 -5.56 28.00 -6.60
CA GLU A 305 -5.09 29.30 -7.13
C GLU A 305 -3.77 29.76 -6.51
N LYS A 306 -3.52 29.38 -5.25
CA LYS A 306 -2.22 29.57 -4.57
C LYS A 306 -1.13 28.61 -5.04
N GLY A 307 -1.44 27.68 -5.94
CA GLY A 307 -0.49 26.69 -6.46
C GLY A 307 -0.14 25.59 -5.46
N ARG A 308 -1.00 25.31 -4.46
CA ARG A 308 -0.77 24.24 -3.46
C ARG A 308 -1.39 22.92 -3.85
N LEU A 309 -2.54 22.96 -4.52
CA LEU A 309 -3.27 21.79 -5.03
C LEU A 309 -3.21 21.73 -6.56
N ASP A 310 -3.24 20.52 -7.10
CA ASP A 310 -3.14 20.28 -8.55
C ASP A 310 -4.44 20.67 -9.27
N SER A 311 -4.32 21.51 -10.30
CA SER A 311 -5.46 22.05 -11.04
C SER A 311 -6.26 20.98 -11.79
N ASP A 312 -5.59 19.93 -12.27
CA ASP A 312 -6.24 18.86 -13.03
C ASP A 312 -7.05 17.98 -12.09
N VAL A 313 -6.48 17.68 -10.91
CA VAL A 313 -7.14 16.94 -9.84
C VAL A 313 -8.34 17.72 -9.29
N VAL A 314 -8.18 19.02 -9.03
CA VAL A 314 -9.28 19.88 -8.54
C VAL A 314 -10.41 19.97 -9.58
N SER A 315 -10.07 20.01 -10.86
CA SER A 315 -11.07 20.00 -11.95
C SER A 315 -11.84 18.69 -11.99
N ALA A 316 -11.14 17.54 -11.93
CA ALA A 316 -11.78 16.23 -11.85
C ALA A 316 -12.68 16.10 -10.60
N PHE A 317 -12.18 16.55 -9.44
CA PHE A 317 -12.97 16.59 -8.20
C PHE A 317 -14.24 17.42 -8.36
N ARG A 318 -14.19 18.59 -9.00
CA ARG A 318 -15.39 19.43 -9.22
C ARG A 318 -16.43 18.78 -10.11
N ASN A 319 -16.04 17.97 -11.09
CA ASN A 319 -16.97 17.23 -11.96
C ASN A 319 -17.79 16.22 -11.15
N ILE A 320 -17.13 15.52 -10.22
CA ILE A 320 -17.77 14.51 -9.37
C ILE A 320 -18.39 15.10 -8.10
N ALA A 321 -18.01 16.31 -7.68
CA ALA A 321 -18.46 16.92 -6.41
C ALA A 321 -19.99 17.01 -6.27
N LYS A 322 -20.72 17.07 -7.40
CA LYS A 322 -22.19 17.07 -7.43
C LYS A 322 -22.81 15.70 -7.14
N SER A 323 -22.09 14.62 -7.40
CA SER A 323 -22.54 13.24 -7.19
C SER A 323 -22.04 12.63 -5.88
N ILE A 324 -21.03 13.24 -5.24
CA ILE A 324 -20.57 12.85 -3.90
C ILE A 324 -21.71 13.08 -2.91
N LYS A 325 -22.32 12.00 -2.44
CA LYS A 325 -23.13 12.05 -1.23
C LYS A 325 -22.17 12.23 -0.07
N VAL A 326 -22.25 13.36 0.64
CA VAL A 326 -21.48 13.56 1.87
C VAL A 326 -21.75 12.36 2.77
N PRO A 327 -20.74 11.54 3.06
CA PRO A 327 -20.98 10.32 3.82
C PRO A 327 -21.53 10.68 5.19
N GLN A 328 -22.67 10.10 5.53
CA GLN A 328 -23.15 10.08 6.91
C GLN A 328 -22.29 9.00 7.58
N GLY A 329 -21.24 9.42 8.28
CA GLY A 329 -20.32 8.51 8.98
C GLY A 329 -21.09 7.39 9.68
N LYS A 330 -20.60 6.15 9.55
CA LYS A 330 -21.21 5.07 10.32
C LYS A 330 -21.05 5.49 11.77
N LYS A 331 -22.15 5.55 12.52
CA LYS A 331 -22.10 5.69 13.98
C LYS A 331 -21.46 4.41 14.54
N VAL A 332 -20.15 4.24 14.39
CA VAL A 332 -19.39 3.18 15.03
C VAL A 332 -19.50 3.50 16.52
N THR A 333 -20.36 2.71 17.17
CA THR A 333 -20.63 2.68 18.62
C THR A 333 -20.77 4.06 19.28
N ALA A 334 -21.87 4.75 18.98
CA ALA A 334 -22.32 6.00 19.60
C ALA A 334 -22.68 5.89 21.12
N GLY A 335 -21.96 5.07 21.88
CA GLY A 335 -22.08 4.94 23.33
C GLY A 335 -20.73 4.67 23.99
N PHE A 336 -20.01 3.61 23.56
CA PHE A 336 -18.72 3.28 24.17
C PHE A 336 -17.63 4.28 23.79
N MET A 337 -17.44 4.56 22.49
CA MET A 337 -16.39 5.51 22.09
C MET A 337 -16.72 6.94 22.52
N GLU A 338 -18.00 7.32 22.58
CA GLU A 338 -18.39 8.60 23.16
C GLU A 338 -17.97 8.72 24.65
N HIS A 339 -18.10 7.64 25.44
CA HIS A 339 -17.59 7.62 26.81
C HIS A 339 -16.06 7.67 26.89
N VAL A 340 -15.34 6.93 26.04
CA VAL A 340 -13.87 6.97 25.98
C VAL A 340 -13.40 8.39 25.65
N GLU A 341 -14.10 9.08 24.76
CA GLU A 341 -13.76 10.45 24.34
C GLU A 341 -14.15 11.49 25.38
N MET A 342 -15.27 11.31 26.06
CA MET A 342 -15.57 12.10 27.26
C MET A 342 -14.49 11.92 28.32
N PHE A 343 -14.02 10.69 28.53
CA PHE A 343 -12.91 10.40 29.44
C PHE A 343 -11.61 11.06 28.98
N ARG A 344 -11.22 10.92 27.70
CA ARG A 344 -10.03 11.55 27.11
C ARG A 344 -10.09 13.06 27.23
N ASN A 345 -11.20 13.70 26.87
CA ASN A 345 -11.34 15.15 26.98
C ASN A 345 -11.29 15.64 28.43
N ARG A 346 -11.88 14.89 29.37
CA ARG A 346 -11.81 15.22 30.80
C ARG A 346 -10.40 15.06 31.36
N THR A 347 -9.71 14.00 30.99
CA THR A 347 -8.39 13.63 31.51
C THR A 347 -7.22 14.25 30.76
N PHE A 348 -7.45 14.77 29.54
CA PHE A 348 -6.40 15.44 28.77
C PHE A 348 -5.83 16.62 29.54
N PHE A 349 -6.71 17.38 30.21
CA PHE A 349 -6.31 18.51 31.04
C PHE A 349 -6.22 18.18 32.51
N LYS A 350 -6.83 17.08 32.98
CA LYS A 350 -6.91 16.73 34.39
C LYS A 350 -6.19 15.42 34.65
N GLU A 351 -5.12 15.45 35.44
CA GLU A 351 -4.35 14.25 35.78
C GLU A 351 -5.25 13.22 36.49
N PRO A 352 -5.39 11.98 35.97
CA PRO A 352 -6.40 11.02 36.47
C PRO A 352 -6.25 10.62 37.94
N LEU A 353 -5.01 10.64 38.46
CA LEU A 353 -4.71 10.18 39.82
C LEU A 353 -4.85 11.28 40.87
N THR A 354 -4.44 12.49 40.52
CA THR A 354 -4.36 13.60 41.48
C THR A 354 -5.45 14.64 41.28
N GLU A 355 -6.20 14.54 40.18
CA GLU A 355 -7.24 15.47 39.79
C GLU A 355 -6.75 16.91 39.56
N PHE A 356 -5.44 17.15 39.53
CA PHE A 356 -4.90 18.47 39.17
C PHE A 356 -5.06 18.74 37.69
N TYR A 357 -5.41 19.99 37.35
CA TYR A 357 -5.28 20.44 35.99
C TYR A 357 -3.80 20.55 35.60
N ASN A 358 -3.40 20.04 34.44
CA ASN A 358 -2.08 20.33 33.91
C ASN A 358 -2.02 21.77 33.38
N TYR A 359 -0.81 22.32 33.30
CA TYR A 359 -0.60 23.72 32.91
C TYR A 359 -1.12 24.07 31.50
N ARG A 360 -1.33 23.07 30.62
CA ARG A 360 -1.90 23.32 29.29
C ARG A 360 -3.37 23.69 29.36
N TYR A 361 -4.07 23.36 30.45
CA TYR A 361 -5.43 23.82 30.67
C TYR A 361 -5.53 25.34 30.75
N LEU A 362 -4.52 26.01 31.33
CA LEU A 362 -4.46 27.47 31.38
C LEU A 362 -4.43 28.09 29.96
N LEU A 363 -3.70 27.47 29.02
CA LEU A 363 -3.71 27.90 27.61
C LEU A 363 -5.09 27.71 26.97
N PHE A 364 -5.78 26.61 27.29
CA PHE A 364 -7.15 26.39 26.82
C PHE A 364 -8.11 27.47 27.34
N LEU A 365 -8.00 27.86 28.61
CA LEU A 365 -8.84 28.91 29.20
C LEU A 365 -8.60 30.28 28.55
N ASP A 366 -7.36 30.62 28.22
CA ASP A 366 -7.00 31.85 27.48
C ASP A 366 -7.60 31.84 26.06
N ASP A 367 -7.40 30.74 25.32
CA ASP A 367 -7.93 30.55 23.96
C ASP A 367 -9.47 30.60 23.93
N ALA A 368 -10.11 30.02 24.93
CA ALA A 368 -11.56 30.04 25.11
C ALA A 368 -12.09 31.40 25.59
N LYS A 369 -11.20 32.35 25.89
CA LYS A 369 -11.52 33.70 26.42
C LYS A 369 -12.28 33.66 27.75
N VAL A 370 -12.01 32.62 28.55
CA VAL A 370 -12.59 32.45 29.88
C VAL A 370 -11.84 33.29 30.92
N LEU A 371 -10.52 33.44 30.77
CA LEU A 371 -9.67 34.24 31.67
C LEU A 371 -9.87 35.74 31.46
N HIS A 372 -11.01 36.35 31.86
CA HIS A 372 -11.34 37.79 31.77
C HIS A 372 -10.86 38.55 30.51
N LYS A 373 -10.56 37.88 29.39
CA LYS A 373 -9.81 38.41 28.25
C LYS A 373 -8.47 39.09 28.63
N ASN A 374 -7.80 38.67 29.70
CA ASN A 374 -6.60 39.29 30.25
C ASN A 374 -6.78 40.80 30.56
N THR A 375 -7.98 41.24 30.98
CA THR A 375 -8.21 42.67 31.28
C THR A 375 -7.61 43.11 32.62
N LEU A 376 -7.16 42.17 33.46
CA LEU A 376 -6.48 42.45 34.72
C LEU A 376 -5.02 42.00 34.64
N PRO A 377 -4.11 42.68 35.37
CA PRO A 377 -2.76 42.16 35.61
C PRO A 377 -2.81 40.83 36.36
N TYR A 378 -1.81 39.98 36.15
CA TYR A 378 -1.71 38.67 36.80
C TYR A 378 -0.26 38.26 37.08
N ASP A 379 -0.10 37.37 38.04
CA ASP A 379 1.16 36.72 38.37
C ASP A 379 1.15 35.25 37.95
N LEU A 380 2.28 34.79 37.43
CA LEU A 380 2.57 33.37 37.32
C LEU A 380 3.61 32.97 38.35
N VAL A 381 3.28 32.01 39.21
CA VAL A 381 4.17 31.45 40.23
C VAL A 381 4.52 30.01 39.86
N LEU A 382 5.78 29.75 39.51
CA LEU A 382 6.29 28.42 39.23
C LEU A 382 7.08 27.87 40.43
N ILE A 383 6.60 26.78 41.01
CA ILE A 383 7.23 26.05 42.12
C ILE A 383 7.87 24.78 41.55
N ARG A 384 9.20 24.68 41.65
CA ARG A 384 9.96 23.56 41.07
C ARG A 384 10.68 22.72 42.10
N PHE A 385 10.84 21.43 41.80
CA PHE A 385 11.55 20.45 42.65
C PHE A 385 12.74 19.80 41.94
N PRO A 386 13.82 20.54 41.63
CA PRO A 386 14.93 20.05 40.82
C PRO A 386 15.73 18.90 41.45
N GLN A 387 15.55 18.64 42.76
CA GLN A 387 16.27 17.61 43.50
C GLN A 387 15.40 16.41 43.87
N ILE A 388 14.18 16.29 43.32
CA ILE A 388 13.25 15.20 43.67
C ILE A 388 13.89 13.81 43.50
N GLY A 389 14.73 13.61 42.47
CA GLY A 389 15.41 12.34 42.23
C GLY A 389 16.37 11.93 43.36
N LYS A 390 16.93 12.89 44.11
CA LYS A 390 17.73 12.59 45.31
C LYS A 390 16.83 12.11 46.45
N VAL A 391 15.67 12.74 46.61
CA VAL A 391 14.68 12.37 47.64
C VAL A 391 14.10 10.99 47.34
N GLN A 392 13.69 10.73 46.10
CA GLN A 392 13.17 9.43 45.65
C GLN A 392 14.14 8.27 45.90
N ARG A 393 15.45 8.49 45.78
CA ARG A 393 16.46 7.46 46.12
C ARG A 393 16.55 7.17 47.62
N ASN A 394 16.19 8.13 48.47
CA ASN A 394 16.28 8.00 49.92
C ASN A 394 15.00 7.42 50.54
N ILE A 395 13.83 7.86 50.08
CA ILE A 395 12.53 7.50 50.67
C ILE A 395 11.65 6.63 49.76
N GLY A 396 12.11 6.33 48.55
CA GLY A 396 11.34 5.60 47.54
C GLY A 396 10.43 6.51 46.70
N TYR A 397 10.02 6.01 45.53
CA TYR A 397 9.17 6.74 44.59
C TYR A 397 7.77 6.99 45.17
N THR A 398 7.13 5.97 45.76
CA THR A 398 5.76 6.05 46.28
C THR A 398 5.63 7.11 47.38
N VAL A 399 6.54 7.14 48.34
CA VAL A 399 6.50 8.12 49.44
C VAL A 399 6.79 9.53 48.92
N ALA A 400 7.75 9.68 48.01
CA ALA A 400 8.04 10.99 47.42
C ALA A 400 6.87 11.53 46.60
N ASP A 401 6.11 10.66 45.93
CA ASP A 401 4.90 11.03 45.18
C ASP A 401 3.78 11.48 46.12
N GLN A 402 3.53 10.72 47.21
CA GLN A 402 2.57 11.11 48.26
C GLN A 402 2.89 12.49 48.87
N VAL A 403 4.16 12.79 49.12
CA VAL A 403 4.59 14.10 49.64
C VAL A 403 4.27 15.23 48.65
N LEU A 404 4.47 14.99 47.35
CA LEU A 404 4.10 15.96 46.33
C LEU A 404 2.58 16.11 46.27
N ASP A 405 1.82 15.02 46.26
CA ASP A 405 0.36 15.06 46.19
C ASP A 405 -0.25 15.79 47.39
N GLU A 406 0.21 15.51 48.62
CA GLU A 406 -0.21 16.23 49.83
C GLU A 406 0.13 17.73 49.74
N LEU A 407 1.34 18.07 49.27
CA LEU A 407 1.71 19.47 49.05
C LEU A 407 0.79 20.14 48.02
N GLY A 408 0.49 19.45 46.92
CA GLY A 408 -0.42 19.93 45.89
C GLY A 408 -1.81 20.22 46.47
N GLN A 409 -2.37 19.30 47.26
CA GLN A 409 -3.68 19.48 47.88
C GLN A 409 -3.70 20.64 48.87
N ASN A 410 -2.66 20.78 49.69
CA ASN A 410 -2.53 21.94 50.59
C ASN A 410 -2.44 23.28 49.84
N ILE A 411 -1.79 23.31 48.67
CA ILE A 411 -1.76 24.52 47.84
C ILE A 411 -3.14 24.74 47.19
N LEU A 412 -3.83 23.68 46.73
CA LEU A 412 -5.18 23.78 46.19
C LEU A 412 -6.13 24.41 47.20
N ASP A 413 -6.20 23.85 48.42
CA ASP A 413 -7.01 24.37 49.52
C ASP A 413 -6.70 25.84 49.80
N LEU A 414 -5.42 26.21 49.79
CA LEU A 414 -4.99 27.60 49.96
C LEU A 414 -5.51 28.50 48.83
N THR A 415 -5.41 28.05 47.57
CA THR A 415 -5.89 28.82 46.41
C THR A 415 -7.41 28.94 46.39
N GLU A 416 -8.16 27.91 46.80
CA GLU A 416 -9.63 27.97 46.87
C GLU A 416 -10.14 28.87 48.00
N ASN A 417 -9.41 28.94 49.11
CA ASN A 417 -9.76 29.81 50.24
C ASN A 417 -9.43 31.29 49.97
N LEU A 418 -8.38 31.57 49.19
CA LEU A 418 -7.97 32.93 48.85
C LEU A 418 -8.61 33.43 47.55
N GLY A 419 -8.94 32.54 46.62
CA GLY A 419 -9.50 32.91 45.32
C GLY A 419 -10.96 33.34 45.43
N SER A 420 -11.29 34.41 44.73
CA SER A 420 -12.68 34.84 44.54
C SER A 420 -13.37 33.86 43.59
N LYS A 421 -14.37 33.10 44.06
CA LYS A 421 -15.17 32.19 43.21
C LYS A 421 -15.99 33.00 42.20
N ARG A 422 -15.87 32.68 40.92
CA ARG A 422 -16.69 33.19 39.81
C ARG A 422 -17.50 32.03 39.20
N GLU A 423 -18.40 32.34 38.26
CA GLU A 423 -19.31 31.34 37.67
C GLU A 423 -18.56 30.10 37.13
N GLN A 424 -19.14 28.93 37.39
CA GLN A 424 -18.86 27.53 37.00
C GLN A 424 -17.40 27.02 36.81
N TYR A 425 -16.40 27.82 36.42
CA TYR A 425 -15.01 27.42 36.16
C TYR A 425 -13.96 28.51 36.41
N ASP A 426 -14.35 29.62 37.03
CA ASP A 426 -13.53 30.83 37.11
C ASP A 426 -13.17 31.14 38.58
N SER A 427 -11.88 31.25 38.86
CA SER A 427 -11.32 31.63 40.17
C SER A 427 -10.20 32.61 39.89
N SER A 428 -10.10 33.68 40.68
CA SER A 428 -8.98 34.64 40.55
C SER A 428 -7.62 34.01 40.84
N ILE A 429 -7.58 32.83 41.46
CA ILE A 429 -6.36 32.04 41.68
C ILE A 429 -6.60 30.59 41.28
N MET A 430 -5.72 30.04 40.44
CA MET A 430 -5.79 28.66 39.94
C MET A 430 -4.43 27.97 40.04
N ILE A 431 -4.43 26.71 40.48
CA ILE A 431 -3.24 25.84 40.52
C ILE A 431 -3.26 24.84 39.36
N PHE A 432 -2.10 24.62 38.78
CA PHE A 432 -1.85 23.66 37.71
C PHE A 432 -0.59 22.85 37.98
N ARG A 433 -0.48 21.68 37.36
CA ARG A 433 0.68 20.79 37.44
C ARG A 433 1.45 20.74 36.12
N LYS A 434 2.78 20.63 36.21
CA LYS A 434 3.70 20.44 35.08
C LYS A 434 4.71 19.35 35.44
N GLY A 435 4.30 18.10 35.29
CA GLY A 435 5.05 16.95 35.79
C GLY A 435 5.11 16.99 37.32
N ILE A 436 6.30 17.12 37.89
CA ILE A 436 6.50 17.22 39.35
C ILE A 436 6.36 18.65 39.90
N ASP A 437 6.27 19.65 39.03
CA ASP A 437 6.26 21.07 39.40
C ASP A 437 4.81 21.61 39.47
N TYR A 438 4.60 22.69 40.24
CA TYR A 438 3.32 23.40 40.30
C TYR A 438 3.42 24.77 39.64
N LEU A 439 2.39 25.17 38.91
CA LEU A 439 2.20 26.50 38.34
C LEU A 439 0.95 27.10 38.95
N ILE A 440 1.02 28.34 39.43
CA ILE A 440 -0.14 29.05 39.93
C ILE A 440 -0.34 30.29 39.07
N TYR A 441 -1.56 30.47 38.59
CA TYR A 441 -2.06 31.69 37.98
C TYR A 441 -2.81 32.47 39.06
N ALA A 442 -2.49 33.75 39.25
CA ALA A 442 -3.15 34.60 40.24
C ALA A 442 -3.40 35.99 39.65
N GLU A 443 -4.66 36.39 39.54
CA GLU A 443 -5.06 37.71 39.08
C GLU A 443 -4.96 38.75 40.20
N HIS A 444 -4.58 39.98 39.83
CA HIS A 444 -4.67 41.13 40.72
C HIS A 444 -6.11 41.67 40.71
N ASP A 445 -6.96 41.09 41.57
CA ASP A 445 -8.31 41.56 41.84
C ASP A 445 -8.34 42.66 42.93
N GLU A 446 -9.52 43.21 43.24
CA GLU A 446 -9.67 44.34 44.20
C GLU A 446 -9.14 44.04 45.60
N ASN A 447 -9.01 42.77 45.98
CA ASN A 447 -8.57 42.35 47.30
C ASN A 447 -7.07 41.99 47.36
N ASP A 448 -6.38 41.92 46.21
CA ASP A 448 -4.97 41.54 46.01
C ASP A 448 -4.47 40.47 47.00
N HIS A 449 -4.94 39.24 46.82
CA HIS A 449 -4.60 38.11 47.69
C HIS A 449 -3.18 37.54 47.45
N ILE A 450 -2.42 38.06 46.48
CA ILE A 450 -1.13 37.52 46.04
C ILE A 450 -0.05 37.59 47.13
N PRO A 451 0.11 38.67 47.94
CA PRO A 451 1.06 38.68 49.05
C PRO A 451 0.76 37.60 50.10
N SER A 452 -0.53 37.39 50.41
CA SER A 452 -0.98 36.34 51.35
C SER A 452 -0.69 34.94 50.81
N LEU A 453 -1.03 34.72 49.53
CA LEU A 453 -0.73 33.48 48.81
C LEU A 453 0.77 33.14 48.87
N ARG A 454 1.64 34.10 48.50
CA ARG A 454 3.11 33.91 48.53
C ARG A 454 3.62 33.59 49.93
N LYS A 455 3.11 34.27 50.97
CA LYS A 455 3.48 34.01 52.37
C LYS A 455 3.13 32.58 52.78
N ASN A 456 1.91 32.14 52.51
CA ASN A 456 1.41 30.83 52.91
C ASN A 456 2.08 29.69 52.13
N ILE A 457 2.30 29.85 50.82
CA ILE A 457 3.12 28.91 50.03
C ILE A 457 4.53 28.80 50.62
N GLY A 458 5.14 29.92 51.00
CA GLY A 458 6.46 29.93 51.64
C GLY A 458 6.51 29.15 52.95
N ILE A 459 5.42 29.12 53.73
CA ILE A 459 5.31 28.32 54.96
C ILE A 459 5.25 26.83 54.61
N LEU A 460 4.35 26.44 53.70
CA LEU A 460 4.19 25.04 53.25
C LEU A 460 5.51 24.47 52.72
N LEU A 461 6.20 25.22 51.85
CA LEU A 461 7.47 24.78 51.26
C LEU A 461 8.59 24.66 52.30
N ARG A 462 8.61 25.50 53.34
CA ARG A 462 9.56 25.37 54.44
C ARG A 462 9.30 24.13 55.29
N GLN A 463 8.03 23.80 55.53
CA GLN A 463 7.64 22.59 56.24
C GLN A 463 8.05 21.33 55.47
N VAL A 464 7.70 21.25 54.18
CA VAL A 464 8.10 20.13 53.31
C VAL A 464 9.62 19.98 53.24
N ARG A 465 10.37 21.09 53.17
CA ARG A 465 11.84 21.04 53.24
C ARG A 465 12.35 20.48 54.57
N LYS A 466 11.73 20.84 55.69
CA LYS A 466 12.15 20.38 57.02
C LYS A 466 11.88 18.90 57.19
N ASP A 467 10.68 18.46 56.83
CA ASP A 467 10.19 17.11 57.11
C ASP A 467 10.79 16.09 56.13
N TRP A 468 10.94 16.48 54.86
CA TRP A 468 11.32 15.55 53.78
C TRP A 468 12.65 15.87 53.11
N ARG A 469 13.34 16.94 53.53
CA ARG A 469 14.55 17.47 52.86
C ARG A 469 14.31 17.79 51.38
N LEU A 470 13.06 18.02 51.00
CA LEU A 470 12.67 18.34 49.63
C LEU A 470 12.81 19.84 49.39
N HIS A 471 13.85 20.21 48.63
CA HIS A 471 14.13 21.61 48.30
C HIS A 471 13.32 22.06 47.08
N SER A 472 12.64 23.20 47.22
CA SER A 472 11.91 23.86 46.14
C SER A 472 12.62 25.13 45.63
N ARG A 473 12.30 25.54 44.40
CA ARG A 473 12.62 26.85 43.84
C ARG A 473 11.33 27.52 43.40
N VAL A 474 11.10 28.75 43.83
CA VAL A 474 9.91 29.53 43.45
C VAL A 474 10.35 30.66 42.53
N ASN A 475 9.73 30.73 41.35
CA ASN A 475 9.92 31.79 40.38
C ASN A 475 8.58 32.49 40.17
N THR A 476 8.50 33.79 40.43
CA THR A 476 7.28 34.58 40.21
C THR A 476 7.56 35.67 39.18
N LEU A 477 6.69 35.78 38.19
CA LEU A 477 6.69 36.87 37.21
C LEU A 477 5.33 37.55 37.19
N HIS A 478 5.37 38.89 37.14
CA HIS A 478 4.21 39.75 37.01
C HIS A 478 3.99 40.12 35.55
N PHE A 479 2.74 40.16 35.12
CA PHE A 479 2.33 40.51 33.77
C PHE A 479 1.20 41.54 33.80
N GLU A 480 1.36 42.59 33.01
CA GLU A 480 0.33 43.60 32.79
C GLU A 480 -0.87 43.03 32.01
N ALA A 481 -2.01 43.70 32.13
CA ALA A 481 -3.21 43.38 31.36
C ALA A 481 -2.91 43.33 29.84
N GLY A 482 -3.54 42.38 29.14
CA GLY A 482 -3.45 42.19 27.70
C GLY A 482 -2.28 41.31 27.22
N VAL A 483 -1.38 40.88 28.12
CA VAL A 483 -0.34 39.90 27.77
C VAL A 483 -0.96 38.49 27.69
N SER A 484 -0.83 37.82 26.54
CA SER A 484 -1.34 36.45 26.38
C SER A 484 -0.62 35.45 27.28
N ILE A 485 -1.36 34.43 27.73
CA ILE A 485 -0.83 33.37 28.61
C ILE A 485 0.31 32.62 27.93
N GLU A 486 0.21 32.38 26.62
CA GLU A 486 1.28 31.73 25.84
C GLU A 486 2.61 32.49 25.96
N LYS A 487 2.57 33.82 25.81
CA LYS A 487 3.76 34.67 25.91
C LYS A 487 4.30 34.69 27.33
N ALA A 488 3.42 34.77 28.34
CA ALA A 488 3.80 34.77 29.74
C ALA A 488 4.47 33.47 30.18
N LEU A 489 3.90 32.31 29.80
CA LEU A 489 4.49 30.99 30.06
C LEU A 489 5.85 30.82 29.38
N HIS A 490 5.99 31.28 28.14
CA HIS A 490 7.26 31.23 27.43
C HIS A 490 8.35 32.05 28.14
N GLN A 491 8.02 33.25 28.63
CA GLN A 491 8.95 34.07 29.42
C GLN A 491 9.31 33.42 30.75
N LEU A 492 8.32 32.90 31.49
CA LEU A 492 8.51 32.20 32.75
C LEU A 492 9.45 31.00 32.60
N PHE A 493 9.19 30.13 31.62
CA PHE A 493 10.01 28.96 31.38
C PHE A 493 11.41 29.32 30.87
N ARG A 494 11.58 30.37 30.06
CA ARG A 494 12.90 30.85 29.63
C ARG A 494 13.74 31.40 30.77
N ALA A 495 13.19 32.32 31.57
CA ALA A 495 13.87 32.89 32.73
C ALA A 495 14.37 31.79 33.69
N THR A 496 13.60 30.70 33.79
CA THR A 496 13.97 29.56 34.62
C THR A 496 15.07 28.66 34.06
N SER A 497 15.29 28.68 32.74
CA SER A 497 16.33 27.93 32.03
C SER A 497 17.68 28.68 31.98
N GLU A 498 17.64 29.99 31.82
CA GLU A 498 18.83 30.87 31.84
C GLU A 498 19.45 30.91 33.24
N SER A 499 18.61 31.03 34.29
CA SER A 499 19.04 30.91 35.69
C SER A 499 19.74 29.58 35.99
N GLN A 500 19.33 28.46 35.38
CA GLN A 500 20.01 27.16 35.56
C GLN A 500 21.38 27.11 34.87
N ASN A 501 21.54 27.74 33.70
CA ASN A 501 22.81 27.82 32.99
C ASN A 501 23.82 28.73 33.69
N GLU A 502 23.38 29.85 34.27
CA GLU A 502 24.25 30.71 35.08
C GLU A 502 24.69 30.02 36.37
N THR A 503 23.81 29.26 37.04
CA THR A 503 24.18 28.49 38.24
C THR A 503 25.18 27.38 37.92
N LYS A 504 25.05 26.72 36.76
CA LYS A 504 26.02 25.71 36.28
C LYS A 504 27.37 26.33 35.93
N LYS A 505 27.39 27.50 35.28
CA LYS A 505 28.62 28.25 34.99
C LYS A 505 29.31 28.74 36.27
N ALA A 506 28.55 29.23 37.24
CA ALA A 506 29.08 29.64 38.54
C ALA A 506 29.66 28.45 39.33
N ALA A 507 28.97 27.30 39.35
CA ALA A 507 29.46 26.07 39.97
C ALA A 507 30.73 25.53 39.29
N ALA A 508 30.83 25.61 37.96
CA ALA A 508 32.04 25.26 37.23
C ALA A 508 33.22 26.20 37.54
N SER A 509 32.97 27.51 37.70
CA SER A 509 34.01 28.49 38.05
C SER A 509 34.55 28.35 39.48
N ILE A 510 33.77 27.75 40.39
CA ILE A 510 34.18 27.46 41.77
C ILE A 510 35.02 26.17 41.81
N GLN A 511 34.77 25.23 40.90
CA GLN A 511 35.55 23.99 40.77
C GLN A 511 36.92 24.18 40.08
N GLU A 512 37.11 25.27 39.34
CA GLU A 512 38.42 25.66 38.78
C GLU A 512 39.30 26.48 39.74
N LYS A 513 38.77 26.88 40.91
CA LYS A 513 39.47 27.70 41.91
C LYS A 513 39.70 27.03 43.27
N GLY A 514 39.38 25.74 43.39
CA GLY A 514 39.77 24.88 44.52
C GLY A 514 40.49 23.66 43.99
#